data_AF-A0A8H2JIA2-F1
#
_entry.id   AF-A0A8H2JIA2-F1
#
_cell.length_a   1.000
_cell.length_b   1.000
_cell.length_c   1.000
_cell.angle_alpha   90.00
_cell.angle_beta   90.00
_cell.angle_gamma   90.00
#
_symmetry.space_group_name_H-M   'P 1'
#
loop_
_entity.id
_entity.type
_entity.pdbx_description
1 polymer ?
#
loop_
_entity_poly.entity_id
_entity_poly.type
_entity_poly.pdbx_seq_one_letter_code
_entity_poly.pdbx_strand_id
1 'polypeptide(L)'
;IFTTPEYAGWRSLRESEDSRYIGLTMPRFLARLPYGAKTDPVEAFAFEENTDGADSSKYTWANAAYAMAVNINRSFKHYGWCSRIRGVESGGEVENLPAHTFPTDDGGVDMKCPTEIAISDRREAELAKNGFMPLLHKKNTDF
;
A
#
# COMPACT_ATOMS: atom_id res chain seq x y z
N ILE A 1 -21.90 4.44 -1.10
CA ILE A 1 -21.19 4.92 0.12
C ILE A 1 -21.23 6.44 0.16
N PHE A 2 -20.56 7.15 -0.76
CA PHE A 2 -20.45 8.62 -0.74
C PHE A 2 -21.73 9.43 -1.07
N THR A 3 -22.90 8.80 -1.13
CA THR A 3 -24.19 9.45 -1.42
C THR A 3 -24.95 9.86 -0.17
N THR A 4 -24.57 9.37 1.01
CA THR A 4 -25.25 9.69 2.26
C THR A 4 -24.95 11.14 2.71
N PRO A 5 -25.79 11.74 3.57
CA PRO A 5 -25.57 13.10 4.07
C PRO A 5 -24.25 13.30 4.81
N GLU A 6 -23.73 12.24 5.44
CA GLU A 6 -22.43 12.25 6.14
C GLU A 6 -21.27 12.70 5.24
N TYR A 7 -21.33 12.37 3.94
CA TYR A 7 -20.31 12.75 2.95
C TYR A 7 -20.66 14.02 2.17
N ALA A 8 -21.57 14.87 2.67
CA ALA A 8 -21.88 16.14 2.02
C ALA A 8 -20.61 17.00 1.83
N GLY A 9 -19.79 17.15 2.87
CA GLY A 9 -18.53 17.90 2.79
C GLY A 9 -17.52 17.28 1.83
N TRP A 10 -17.43 15.94 1.78
CA TRP A 10 -16.57 15.24 0.82
C TRP A 10 -17.00 15.51 -0.63
N ARG A 11 -18.30 15.51 -0.91
CA ARG A 11 -18.82 15.86 -2.25
C ARG A 11 -18.53 17.31 -2.61
N SER A 12 -18.76 18.25 -1.69
CA SER A 12 -18.42 19.66 -1.90
C SER A 12 -16.93 19.87 -2.14
N LEU A 13 -16.06 19.15 -1.43
CA LEU A 13 -14.62 19.18 -1.68
C LEU A 13 -14.31 18.70 -3.11
N ARG A 14 -14.89 17.58 -3.57
CA ARG A 14 -14.66 17.04 -4.92
C ARG A 14 -15.22 17.91 -6.05
N GLU A 15 -16.25 18.71 -5.77
CA GLU A 15 -16.81 19.67 -6.73
C GLU A 15 -15.95 20.94 -6.84
N SER A 16 -15.11 21.23 -5.84
CA SER A 16 -14.19 22.37 -5.89
C SER A 16 -13.15 22.21 -6.98
N GLU A 17 -12.86 23.30 -7.69
CA GLU A 17 -11.85 23.32 -8.75
C GLU A 17 -10.45 23.01 -8.22
N ASP A 18 -10.15 23.44 -6.99
CA ASP A 18 -8.86 23.27 -6.32
C ASP A 18 -8.57 21.82 -5.92
N SER A 19 -9.60 20.97 -5.88
CA SER A 19 -9.45 19.55 -5.50
C SER A 19 -8.58 18.76 -6.49
N ARG A 20 -8.37 19.27 -7.70
CA ARG A 20 -7.46 18.68 -8.71
C ARG A 20 -6.01 18.58 -8.24
N TYR A 21 -5.60 19.38 -7.26
CA TYR A 21 -4.26 19.36 -6.68
C TYR A 21 -4.13 18.40 -5.49
N ILE A 22 -5.21 17.70 -5.14
CA ILE A 22 -5.26 16.78 -4.01
C ILE A 22 -5.31 15.35 -4.54
N GLY A 23 -4.33 14.54 -4.15
CA GLY A 23 -4.32 13.11 -4.37
C GLY A 23 -4.39 12.34 -3.05
N LEU A 24 -5.28 11.36 -2.96
CA LEU A 24 -5.41 10.50 -1.77
C LEU A 24 -5.00 9.07 -2.11
N THR A 25 -3.90 8.60 -1.54
CA THR A 25 -3.38 7.24 -1.74
C THR A 25 -3.93 6.27 -0.70
N MET A 26 -4.28 5.06 -1.11
CA MET A 26 -4.70 3.97 -0.21
C MET A 26 -4.46 2.61 -0.84
N PRO A 27 -4.37 1.49 -0.10
CA PRO A 27 -4.20 1.40 1.35
C PRO A 27 -2.74 1.68 1.74
N ARG A 28 -2.42 1.58 3.03
CA ARG A 28 -1.04 1.61 3.53
C ARG A 28 -0.26 0.38 3.04
N PHE A 29 1.07 0.47 3.07
CA PHE A 29 1.98 -0.63 2.73
C PHE A 29 2.88 -0.99 3.92
N LEU A 30 3.43 -2.19 3.93
CA LEU A 30 4.23 -2.69 5.02
C LEU A 30 5.59 -1.97 5.05
N ALA A 31 5.94 -1.37 6.20
CA ALA A 31 7.14 -0.55 6.33
C ALA A 31 8.42 -1.39 6.53
N ARG A 32 8.30 -2.51 7.25
CA ARG A 32 9.40 -3.42 7.60
C ARG A 32 8.87 -4.83 7.82
N LEU A 33 9.76 -5.80 7.80
CA LEU A 33 9.44 -7.15 8.28
C LEU A 33 9.30 -7.14 9.81
N PRO A 34 8.45 -8.02 10.36
CA PRO A 34 8.43 -8.28 11.80
C PRO A 34 9.79 -8.79 12.28
N TYR A 35 10.18 -8.39 13.49
CA TYR A 35 11.40 -8.90 14.10
C TYR A 35 11.22 -10.36 14.50
N GLY A 36 12.25 -11.16 14.26
CA GLY A 36 12.24 -12.57 14.61
C GLY A 36 13.49 -13.28 14.10
N ALA A 37 13.85 -14.40 14.71
CA ALA A 37 15.08 -15.11 14.38
C ALA A 37 15.15 -15.57 12.90
N LYS A 38 13.98 -15.73 12.25
CA LYS A 38 13.87 -16.18 10.85
C LYS A 38 13.71 -15.05 9.83
N THR A 39 13.40 -13.84 10.28
CA THR A 39 13.02 -12.70 9.42
C THR A 39 14.03 -11.57 9.56
N ASP A 40 13.90 -10.77 10.61
CA ASP A 40 14.78 -9.65 10.94
C ASP A 40 15.26 -9.81 12.39
N PRO A 41 16.41 -10.45 12.64
CA PRO A 41 16.87 -10.75 13.98
C PRO A 41 17.47 -9.53 14.67
N VAL A 42 17.12 -9.32 15.94
CA VAL A 42 17.74 -8.30 16.78
C VAL A 42 19.06 -8.81 17.35
N GLU A 43 20.16 -8.09 17.14
CA GLU A 43 21.50 -8.53 17.59
C GLU A 43 21.67 -8.50 19.12
N ALA A 44 20.96 -7.59 19.80
CA ALA A 44 21.17 -7.32 21.22
C ALA A 44 20.58 -8.39 22.16
N PHE A 45 19.46 -9.02 21.78
CA PHE A 45 18.80 -10.06 22.57
C PHE A 45 17.85 -10.87 21.69
N ALA A 46 17.52 -12.08 22.13
CA ALA A 46 16.53 -12.91 21.45
C ALA A 46 15.14 -12.27 21.55
N PHE A 47 14.66 -11.71 20.44
CA PHE A 47 13.36 -11.06 20.32
C PHE A 47 12.53 -11.69 19.21
N GLU A 48 11.28 -11.96 19.52
CA GLU A 48 10.27 -12.45 18.56
C GLU A 48 9.07 -11.50 18.63
N GLU A 49 8.79 -10.81 17.53
CA GLU A 49 7.64 -9.94 17.42
C GLU A 49 6.39 -10.81 17.19
N ASN A 50 5.43 -10.72 18.12
CA ASN A 50 4.17 -11.43 17.96
C ASN A 50 3.37 -10.78 16.83
N THR A 51 3.37 -11.42 15.66
CA THR A 51 2.48 -11.10 14.54
C THR A 51 1.48 -12.21 14.25
N ASP A 52 1.20 -13.06 15.26
CA ASP A 52 0.34 -14.22 15.09
C ASP A 52 -1.04 -13.83 14.59
N GLY A 53 -1.46 -14.48 13.50
CA GLY A 53 -2.77 -14.38 12.88
C GLY A 53 -2.86 -13.40 11.70
N ALA A 54 -4.05 -13.35 11.11
CA ALA A 54 -4.37 -12.41 10.02
C ALA A 54 -4.51 -10.95 10.49
N ASP A 55 -4.30 -10.66 11.78
CA ASP A 55 -4.47 -9.33 12.37
C ASP A 55 -3.44 -8.35 11.81
N SER A 56 -3.91 -7.45 10.94
CA SER A 56 -3.07 -6.42 10.35
C SER A 56 -2.60 -5.38 11.38
N SER A 57 -3.23 -5.25 12.55
CA SER A 57 -2.88 -4.21 13.52
C SER A 57 -1.48 -4.37 14.14
N LYS A 58 -0.95 -5.60 14.14
CA LYS A 58 0.37 -5.94 14.70
C LYS A 58 1.54 -5.60 13.77
N TYR A 59 1.25 -5.27 12.52
CA TYR A 59 2.28 -4.92 11.53
C TYR A 59 2.56 -3.42 11.53
N THR A 60 3.80 -3.05 11.19
CA THR A 60 4.19 -1.65 11.05
C THR A 60 3.84 -1.14 9.64
N TRP A 61 2.78 -0.33 9.52
CA TRP A 61 2.32 0.20 8.24
C TRP A 61 2.87 1.60 7.94
N ALA A 62 3.41 1.78 6.74
CA ALA A 62 3.79 3.06 6.16
C ALA A 62 2.66 3.65 5.31
N ASN A 63 2.55 4.98 5.32
CA ASN A 63 1.58 5.69 4.50
C ASN A 63 1.95 5.59 3.00
N ALA A 64 1.01 5.15 2.16
CA ALA A 64 1.21 5.03 0.71
C ALA A 64 1.52 6.35 -0.01
N ALA A 65 1.27 7.50 0.63
CA ALA A 65 1.72 8.79 0.11
C ALA A 65 3.24 8.83 -0.07
N TYR A 66 3.99 8.14 0.80
CA TYR A 66 5.45 8.02 0.65
C TYR A 66 5.84 7.21 -0.57
N ALA A 67 5.15 6.10 -0.85
CA ALA A 67 5.41 5.31 -2.05
C ALA A 67 5.13 6.12 -3.34
N MET A 68 4.03 6.88 -3.35
CA MET A 68 3.72 7.79 -4.45
C MET A 68 4.76 8.90 -4.60
N ALA A 69 5.23 9.49 -3.49
CA ALA A 69 6.28 10.50 -3.51
C ALA A 69 7.62 9.94 -4.04
N VAL A 70 7.97 8.71 -3.68
CA VAL A 70 9.14 8.01 -4.24
C VAL A 70 9.00 7.88 -5.76
N ASN A 71 7.83 7.49 -6.26
CA ASN A 71 7.59 7.37 -7.71
C ASN A 71 7.68 8.72 -8.42
N ILE A 72 7.14 9.80 -7.83
CA ILE A 72 7.28 11.17 -8.36
C ILE A 72 8.77 11.56 -8.46
N ASN A 73 9.53 11.34 -7.40
CA ASN A 73 10.97 11.64 -7.36
C ASN A 73 11.75 10.79 -8.38
N ARG A 74 11.43 9.50 -8.49
CA ARG A 74 12.01 8.57 -9.48
C ARG A 74 11.76 9.06 -10.90
N SER A 75 10.51 9.42 -11.20
CA SER A 75 10.10 9.95 -12.51
C SER A 75 10.88 11.20 -12.89
N PHE A 76 10.94 12.17 -11.98
CA PHE A 76 11.71 13.40 -12.18
C PHE A 76 13.21 13.12 -12.35
N LYS A 77 13.78 12.22 -11.54
CA LYS A 77 15.20 11.87 -11.61
C LYS A 77 15.59 11.24 -12.94
N HIS A 78 14.78 10.35 -13.50
CA HIS A 78 15.09 9.65 -14.74
C HIS A 78 14.72 10.44 -16.00
N TYR A 79 13.62 11.19 -15.98
CA TYR A 79 13.05 11.80 -17.18
C TYR A 79 13.03 13.34 -17.14
N GLY A 80 13.32 13.96 -16.00
CA GLY A 80 13.21 15.42 -15.81
C GLY A 80 11.78 15.93 -15.62
N TRP A 81 10.79 15.04 -15.63
CA TRP A 81 9.36 15.36 -15.54
C TRP A 81 8.63 14.29 -14.69
N CYS A 82 7.57 14.69 -14.00
CA CYS A 82 6.75 13.78 -13.18
C CYS A 82 5.59 13.14 -13.96
N SER A 83 5.80 12.79 -15.24
CA SER A 83 4.74 12.26 -16.11
C SER A 83 4.55 10.74 -15.99
N ARG A 84 5.59 10.01 -15.59
CA ARG A 84 5.62 8.55 -15.44
C ARG A 84 5.59 8.15 -13.97
N ILE A 85 4.40 8.21 -13.36
CA ILE A 85 4.18 8.00 -11.92
C ILE A 85 3.05 7.01 -11.63
N ARG A 86 2.56 6.32 -12.67
CA ARG A 86 1.39 5.43 -12.61
C ARG A 86 1.57 4.24 -13.53
N GLY A 87 0.81 3.17 -13.30
CA GLY A 87 0.81 1.96 -14.12
C GLY A 87 2.00 1.04 -13.84
N VAL A 88 1.79 -0.25 -14.09
CA VAL A 88 2.71 -1.35 -13.71
C VAL A 88 4.08 -1.24 -14.40
N GLU A 89 4.10 -0.88 -15.68
CA GLU A 89 5.34 -0.78 -16.48
C GLU A 89 5.66 0.69 -16.86
N SER A 90 4.95 1.64 -16.28
CA SER A 90 5.01 3.06 -16.66
C SER A 90 5.42 3.99 -15.51
N GLY A 91 6.15 3.47 -14.50
CA GLY A 91 6.75 4.23 -13.41
C GLY A 91 5.88 4.34 -12.16
N GLY A 92 4.81 3.56 -12.07
CA GLY A 92 3.93 3.47 -10.90
C GLY A 92 4.27 2.33 -9.95
N GLU A 93 5.26 1.51 -10.28
CA GLU A 93 5.65 0.33 -9.53
C GLU A 93 6.30 0.66 -8.19
N VAL A 94 5.95 -0.11 -7.16
CA VAL A 94 6.56 -0.06 -5.82
C VAL A 94 7.20 -1.41 -5.58
N GLU A 95 8.51 -1.47 -5.79
CA GLU A 95 9.27 -2.72 -5.74
C GLU A 95 9.82 -2.99 -4.34
N ASN A 96 10.17 -4.26 -4.10
CA ASN A 96 10.84 -4.72 -2.87
C ASN A 96 10.02 -4.44 -1.60
N LEU A 97 8.70 -4.62 -1.67
CA LEU A 97 7.87 -4.51 -0.48
C LEU A 97 8.17 -5.68 0.49
N PRO A 98 8.20 -5.45 1.81
CA PRO A 98 8.39 -6.51 2.79
C PRO A 98 7.36 -7.64 2.62
N ALA A 99 7.84 -8.87 2.38
CA ALA A 99 7.02 -10.05 2.20
C ALA A 99 7.20 -11.02 3.39
N HIS A 100 6.32 -10.90 4.38
CA HIS A 100 6.35 -11.77 5.56
C HIS A 100 5.60 -13.08 5.27
N THR A 101 6.26 -14.22 5.41
CA THR A 101 5.66 -15.56 5.25
C THR A 101 5.50 -16.24 6.59
N PHE A 102 4.37 -16.93 6.77
CA PHE A 102 4.06 -17.63 8.02
C PHE A 102 3.39 -18.98 7.72
N PRO A 103 3.61 -19.99 8.59
CA PRO A 103 2.94 -21.28 8.46
C PRO A 103 1.45 -21.14 8.75
N THR A 104 0.61 -21.86 8.01
CA THR A 104 -0.84 -21.92 8.22
C THR A 104 -1.28 -23.21 8.90
N ASP A 105 -2.48 -23.20 9.49
CA ASP A 105 -3.06 -24.35 10.20
C ASP A 105 -3.24 -25.60 9.30
N ASP A 106 -3.40 -25.38 7.98
CA ASP A 106 -3.51 -26.43 6.97
C ASP A 106 -2.15 -27.01 6.55
N GLY A 107 -1.05 -26.62 7.21
CA GLY A 107 0.31 -27.08 6.91
C GLY A 107 0.96 -26.39 5.70
N GLY A 108 0.35 -25.33 5.19
CA GLY A 108 0.88 -24.51 4.10
C GLY A 108 1.77 -23.37 4.60
N VAL A 109 2.37 -22.65 3.66
CA VAL A 109 3.01 -21.35 3.91
C VAL A 109 2.18 -20.30 3.19
N ASP A 110 1.72 -19.30 3.91
CA ASP A 110 1.02 -18.15 3.34
C ASP A 110 1.89 -16.89 3.47
N MET A 111 1.64 -15.92 2.59
CA MET A 111 2.34 -14.66 2.55
C MET A 111 1.39 -13.55 2.94
N LYS A 112 1.77 -12.76 3.96
CA LYS A 112 1.03 -11.55 4.30
C LYS A 112 1.07 -10.60 3.11
N CYS A 113 -0.10 -10.10 2.71
CA CYS A 113 -0.19 -9.05 1.70
C CYS A 113 0.60 -7.81 2.16
N PRO A 114 1.59 -7.33 1.38
CA PRO A 114 2.39 -6.15 1.70
C PRO A 114 1.58 -4.85 1.68
N THR A 115 0.40 -4.84 1.08
CA THR A 115 -0.62 -3.80 1.27
C THR A 115 -1.68 -4.29 2.26
N GLU A 116 -2.33 -3.40 3.01
CA GLU A 116 -3.30 -3.82 4.06
C GLU A 116 -4.40 -4.78 3.56
N ILE A 117 -4.78 -4.63 2.29
CA ILE A 117 -5.77 -5.48 1.63
C ILE A 117 -5.43 -5.60 0.14
N ALA A 118 -5.63 -6.80 -0.40
CA ALA A 118 -5.58 -7.01 -1.84
C ALA A 118 -6.81 -6.36 -2.51
N ILE A 119 -6.57 -5.46 -3.46
CA ILE A 119 -7.61 -4.78 -4.24
C ILE A 119 -7.75 -5.50 -5.58
N SER A 120 -8.97 -5.87 -5.96
CA SER A 120 -9.25 -6.40 -7.30
C SER A 120 -9.43 -5.27 -8.32
N ASP A 121 -9.23 -5.55 -9.60
CA ASP A 121 -9.37 -4.58 -10.69
C ASP A 121 -10.72 -3.84 -10.68
N ARG A 122 -11.81 -4.54 -10.33
CA ARG A 122 -13.13 -3.90 -10.18
C ARG A 122 -13.14 -2.86 -9.06
N ARG A 123 -12.53 -3.18 -7.91
CA ARG A 123 -12.44 -2.28 -6.76
C ARG A 123 -11.48 -1.12 -7.02
N GLU A 124 -10.40 -1.37 -7.75
CA GLU A 124 -9.49 -0.34 -8.24
C GLU A 124 -10.25 0.73 -9.03
N ALA A 125 -11.00 0.31 -10.05
CA ALA A 125 -11.76 1.23 -10.89
C ALA A 125 -12.85 1.99 -10.09
N GLU A 126 -13.50 1.32 -9.13
CA GLU A 126 -14.45 1.96 -8.22
C GLU A 126 -13.78 3.04 -7.35
N LEU A 127 -12.59 2.78 -6.81
CA LEU A 127 -11.83 3.73 -5.99
C LEU A 127 -11.32 4.90 -6.84
N ALA A 128 -10.78 4.63 -8.03
CA ALA A 128 -10.34 5.63 -8.98
C ALA A 128 -11.48 6.58 -9.39
N LYS A 129 -12.68 6.04 -9.67
CA LYS A 129 -13.88 6.86 -9.95
C LYS A 129 -14.29 7.76 -8.78
N ASN A 130 -13.93 7.37 -7.56
CA ASN A 130 -14.19 8.14 -6.35
C ASN A 130 -13.08 9.12 -5.98
N GLY A 131 -12.02 9.23 -6.79
CA GLY A 131 -10.93 10.19 -6.58
C GLY A 131 -9.80 9.69 -5.68
N PHE A 132 -9.68 8.38 -5.49
CA PHE A 132 -8.56 7.76 -4.78
C PHE A 132 -7.50 7.23 -5.75
N MET A 133 -6.26 7.14 -5.28
CA MET A 133 -5.13 6.51 -5.96
C MET A 133 -4.82 5.18 -5.26
N PRO A 134 -5.44 4.06 -5.70
CA PRO A 134 -5.21 2.77 -5.09
C PRO A 134 -3.79 2.24 -5.37
N LEU A 135 -3.10 1.75 -4.34
CA LEU A 135 -1.90 0.93 -4.44
C LEU A 135 -2.32 -0.53 -4.42
N LEU A 136 -1.97 -1.27 -5.47
CA LEU A 136 -2.36 -2.66 -5.62
C LEU A 136 -1.14 -3.54 -5.39
N HIS A 137 -1.35 -4.61 -4.64
CA HIS A 137 -0.39 -5.70 -4.52
C HIS A 137 -0.66 -6.76 -5.59
N LYS A 138 0.38 -7.16 -6.31
CA LYS A 138 0.34 -8.28 -7.24
C LYS A 138 0.48 -9.58 -6.45
N LYS A 139 -0.55 -10.43 -6.58
CA LYS A 139 -0.65 -11.68 -5.82
C LYS A 139 0.59 -12.56 -6.00
N ASN A 140 1.11 -13.07 -4.88
CA ASN A 140 2.29 -13.96 -4.80
C ASN A 140 3.61 -13.35 -5.31
N THR A 141 3.70 -12.03 -5.38
CA THR A 141 4.96 -11.31 -5.67
C THR A 141 5.22 -10.27 -4.59
N ASP A 142 6.41 -9.71 -4.51
CA ASP A 142 6.76 -8.54 -3.67
C ASP A 142 6.52 -7.20 -4.38
N PHE A 143 5.69 -7.25 -5.43
CA PHE A 143 5.31 -6.17 -6.34
C PHE A 143 3.86 -5.73 -6.11
#